data_AF-A0A212EIG9-F1
#
_entry.id   AF-A0A212EIG9-F1
#
_cell.length_a   1.000
_cell.length_b   1.000
_cell.length_c   1.000
_cell.angle_alpha   90.00
_cell.angle_beta   90.00
_cell.angle_gamma   90.00
#
_symmetry.space_group_name_H-M   'P 1'
#
loop_
_entity.id
_entity.type
_entity.pdbx_description
1 polymer ?
#
loop_
_entity_poly.entity_id
_entity_poly.type
_entity_poly.pdbx_seq_one_letter_code
_entity_poly.pdbx_strand_id
1 'polypeptide(L)'
;MAKIVVITFLIVLCLLLEVQCDWSPLSSPYVSDYPCTGTNSIFSFFEPGVSSKAKTRYSVSINLIFPANSSIQISFDSEAYITLLDDKRYSRVTMEPGVVFGFYYFAQETGFNFVVTSFVPGIVPYITSVIINNEEYCQYPNVVRAI
;
A
#
# COMPACT_ATOMS: atom_id res chain seq x y z
N MET A 1 -57.55 3.96 19.66
CA MET A 1 -57.22 2.52 19.70
C MET A 1 -56.59 2.02 18.40
N ALA A 2 -57.21 2.21 17.22
CA ALA A 2 -56.65 1.74 15.94
C ALA A 2 -55.22 2.22 15.62
N LYS A 3 -54.88 3.49 15.91
CA LYS A 3 -53.52 4.04 15.69
C LYS A 3 -52.43 3.33 16.50
N ILE A 4 -52.75 2.91 17.73
CA ILE A 4 -51.78 2.22 18.60
C ILE A 4 -51.52 0.82 18.04
N VAL A 5 -52.57 0.11 17.63
CA VAL A 5 -52.47 -1.24 17.05
C VAL A 5 -51.64 -1.26 15.77
N VAL A 6 -51.79 -0.24 14.91
CA VAL A 6 -50.99 -0.13 13.68
C VAL A 6 -49.50 0.07 14.00
N ILE A 7 -49.19 0.88 15.02
CA ILE A 7 -47.80 1.11 15.44
C ILE A 7 -47.20 -0.17 16.03
N THR A 8 -47.93 -0.89 16.89
CA THR A 8 -47.43 -2.16 17.45
C THR A 8 -47.23 -3.22 16.36
N PHE A 9 -48.14 -3.29 15.38
CA PHE A 9 -48.02 -4.22 14.25
C PHE A 9 -46.78 -3.93 13.40
N LEU A 10 -46.48 -2.65 13.14
CA LEU A 10 -45.28 -2.25 12.39
C LEU A 10 -43.99 -2.58 13.14
N ILE A 11 -43.95 -2.39 14.47
CA ILE A 11 -42.78 -2.71 15.29
C ILE A 11 -42.51 -4.23 15.29
N VAL A 12 -43.55 -5.04 15.46
CA VAL A 12 -43.43 -6.51 15.43
C VAL A 12 -43.02 -7.00 14.04
N LEU A 13 -43.56 -6.42 12.98
CA LEU A 13 -43.14 -6.73 11.61
C LEU A 13 -41.67 -6.38 11.36
N CYS A 14 -41.19 -5.27 11.90
CA CYS A 14 -39.80 -4.85 11.77
C CYS A 14 -38.84 -5.78 12.54
N LEU A 15 -39.25 -6.25 13.72
CA LEU A 15 -38.49 -7.23 14.52
C LEU A 15 -38.43 -8.62 13.88
N LEU A 16 -39.51 -9.04 13.20
CA LEU A 16 -39.60 -10.33 12.52
C LEU A 16 -38.80 -10.39 11.21
N LEU A 17 -38.50 -9.25 10.61
CA LEU A 17 -37.83 -9.19 9.32
C LEU A 17 -36.31 -9.37 9.39
N GLU A 18 -35.72 -9.57 10.59
CA GLU A 18 -34.27 -9.76 10.83
C GLU A 18 -33.43 -9.12 9.72
N VAL A 19 -33.65 -7.82 9.49
CA VAL A 19 -32.89 -7.11 8.47
C VAL A 19 -31.50 -7.02 9.05
N GLN A 20 -30.67 -8.00 8.70
CA GLN A 20 -29.25 -7.94 8.86
C GLN A 20 -28.82 -6.78 7.98
N CYS A 21 -28.87 -5.58 8.55
CA CYS A 21 -28.08 -4.48 8.06
C CYS A 21 -26.64 -4.95 8.24
N ASP A 22 -26.11 -5.55 7.18
CA ASP A 22 -24.69 -5.80 7.05
C ASP A 22 -24.04 -4.43 6.95
N TRP A 23 -23.72 -3.85 8.10
CA TRP A 23 -22.88 -2.67 8.22
C TRP A 23 -21.43 -3.08 7.92
N SER A 24 -21.22 -3.69 6.77
CA SER A 24 -19.89 -3.76 6.18
C SER A 24 -19.48 -2.32 5.87
N PRO A 25 -18.42 -1.78 6.47
CA PRO A 25 -18.00 -0.40 6.19
C PRO A 25 -17.75 -0.27 4.68
N LEU A 26 -18.58 0.54 4.02
CA LEU A 26 -18.62 0.69 2.56
C LEU A 26 -17.33 1.22 1.92
N SER A 27 -16.33 1.54 2.73
CA SER A 27 -14.97 1.84 2.29
C SER A 27 -14.07 1.72 3.51
N SER A 28 -13.15 0.76 3.53
CA SER A 28 -11.97 0.92 4.39
C SER A 28 -11.28 2.21 3.94
N PRO A 29 -10.97 3.16 4.84
CA PRO A 29 -10.29 4.39 4.44
C PRO A 29 -9.00 4.01 3.73
N TYR A 30 -8.78 4.61 2.56
CA TYR A 30 -7.51 4.54 1.87
C TYR A 30 -6.45 5.14 2.80
N VAL A 31 -5.46 4.35 3.17
CA VAL A 31 -4.32 4.83 3.93
C VAL A 31 -3.22 5.10 2.93
N SER A 32 -2.87 6.36 2.78
CA SER A 32 -1.69 6.80 2.02
C SER A 32 -0.68 7.41 2.97
N ASP A 33 0.61 7.24 2.67
CA ASP A 33 1.69 7.83 3.45
C ASP A 33 2.85 8.27 2.54
N TYR A 34 3.69 9.15 3.06
CA TYR A 34 4.95 9.57 2.47
C TYR A 34 6.09 8.89 3.25
N PRO A 35 6.66 7.79 2.72
CA PRO A 35 7.64 6.98 3.45
C PRO A 35 8.97 7.70 3.66
N CYS A 36 9.19 8.87 3.05
CA CYS A 36 10.44 9.62 3.10
C CYS A 36 10.16 11.07 3.51
N THR A 37 10.66 11.50 4.66
CA THR A 37 10.48 12.87 5.15
C THR A 37 11.24 13.85 4.26
N GLY A 38 10.62 14.99 3.94
CA GLY A 38 11.23 16.04 3.11
C GLY A 38 10.99 15.89 1.61
N THR A 39 10.29 14.83 1.17
CA THR A 39 9.88 14.66 -0.22
C THR A 39 8.47 14.09 -0.32
N ASN A 40 7.70 14.59 -1.29
CA ASN A 40 6.38 14.03 -1.65
C ASN A 40 6.45 13.25 -2.97
N SER A 41 7.65 13.15 -3.57
CA SER A 41 7.85 12.45 -4.84
C SER A 41 7.79 10.93 -4.67
N ILE A 42 7.95 10.42 -3.45
CA ILE A 42 7.77 9.00 -3.13
C ILE A 42 6.54 8.91 -2.24
N PHE A 43 5.52 8.18 -2.67
CA PHE A 43 4.30 7.98 -1.90
C PHE A 43 3.89 6.51 -1.91
N SER A 44 3.27 6.08 -0.82
CA SER A 44 2.80 4.71 -0.60
C SER A 44 1.30 4.69 -0.36
N PHE A 45 0.67 3.61 -0.81
CA PHE A 45 -0.78 3.44 -0.76
C PHE A 45 -1.15 2.03 -0.35
N PHE A 46 -1.90 1.90 0.74
CA PHE A 46 -2.39 0.63 1.26
C PHE A 46 -3.77 0.34 0.69
N GLU A 47 -3.92 -0.82 0.05
CA GLU A 47 -5.20 -1.23 -0.52
C GLU A 47 -6.25 -1.43 0.60
N PRO A 48 -7.47 -0.87 0.46
CA PRO A 48 -8.54 -1.08 1.42
C PRO A 48 -9.13 -2.50 1.30
N GLY A 49 -9.57 -3.06 2.42
CA GLY A 49 -10.30 -4.35 2.44
C GLY A 49 -9.43 -5.61 2.43
N VAL A 50 -8.10 -5.49 2.48
CA VAL A 50 -7.23 -6.63 2.73
C VAL A 50 -7.27 -6.99 4.22
N SER A 51 -7.54 -8.26 4.52
CA SER A 51 -7.61 -8.79 5.90
C SER A 51 -6.40 -8.38 6.73
N SER A 52 -6.48 -8.38 8.07
CA SER A 52 -5.36 -7.95 8.95
C SER A 52 -4.04 -8.71 8.69
N LYS A 53 -4.10 -9.92 8.14
CA LYS A 53 -2.92 -10.70 7.69
C LYS A 53 -2.30 -10.20 6.37
N ALA A 54 -3.04 -9.40 5.61
CA ALA A 54 -2.71 -8.86 4.29
C ALA A 54 -2.47 -7.34 4.30
N LYS A 55 -2.40 -6.70 5.47
CA LYS A 55 -1.80 -5.35 5.65
C LYS A 55 -0.30 -5.30 5.31
N THR A 56 0.26 -6.43 4.89
CA THR A 56 1.63 -6.65 4.46
C THR A 56 1.88 -6.24 3.00
N ARG A 57 0.85 -5.75 2.28
CA ARG A 57 0.94 -5.35 0.88
C ARG A 57 0.54 -3.88 0.69
N TYR A 58 1.36 -3.15 -0.07
CA TYR A 58 1.08 -1.76 -0.44
C TYR A 58 1.70 -1.42 -1.79
N SER A 59 1.15 -0.42 -2.46
CA SER A 59 1.70 0.14 -3.70
C SER A 59 2.61 1.32 -3.38
N VAL A 60 3.66 1.48 -4.16
CA VAL A 60 4.59 2.60 -4.08
C VAL A 60 4.69 3.23 -5.46
N SER A 61 4.74 4.54 -5.48
CA SER A 61 4.94 5.30 -6.70
C SER A 61 5.97 6.39 -6.46
N ILE A 62 6.96 6.43 -7.35
CA ILE A 62 8.04 7.41 -7.36
C ILE A 62 7.82 8.34 -8.54
N ASN A 63 7.27 9.52 -8.28
CA ASN A 63 6.95 10.57 -9.24
C ASN A 63 8.17 11.44 -9.54
N LEU A 64 9.14 10.87 -10.25
CA LEU A 64 10.32 11.57 -10.74
C LEU A 64 10.48 11.35 -12.25
N ILE A 65 11.27 12.20 -12.89
CA ILE A 65 11.72 11.98 -14.27
C ILE A 65 13.03 11.21 -14.17
N PHE A 66 13.08 10.04 -14.81
CA PHE A 66 14.27 9.21 -14.90
C PHE A 66 14.90 9.41 -16.27
N PRO A 67 16.07 10.07 -16.38
CA PRO A 67 16.80 10.14 -17.64
C PRO A 67 17.13 8.75 -18.19
N ALA A 68 17.43 8.66 -19.49
CA ALA A 68 17.98 7.43 -20.06
C ALA A 68 19.24 6.99 -19.29
N ASN A 69 19.42 5.67 -19.15
CA ASN A 69 20.49 5.03 -18.42
C ASN A 69 20.44 5.26 -16.89
N SER A 70 19.25 5.49 -16.34
CA SER A 70 19.08 5.64 -14.90
C SER A 70 19.10 4.31 -14.17
N SER A 71 19.72 4.31 -12.99
CA SER A 71 19.70 3.21 -12.03
C SER A 71 18.88 3.61 -10.80
N ILE A 72 18.01 2.70 -10.34
CA ILE A 72 17.22 2.88 -9.13
C ILE A 72 17.55 1.75 -8.16
N GLN A 73 17.85 2.10 -6.93
CA GLN A 73 18.24 1.21 -5.85
C GLN A 73 17.30 1.46 -4.66
N ILE A 74 16.57 0.44 -4.21
CA ILE A 74 15.61 0.57 -3.11
C ILE A 74 15.99 -0.41 -2.01
N SER A 75 15.86 0.00 -0.73
CA SER A 75 16.13 -0.85 0.44
C SER A 75 14.96 -0.85 1.41
N PHE A 76 14.78 -1.96 2.14
CA PHE A 76 13.75 -2.15 3.15
C PHE A 76 14.36 -2.59 4.49
N ASP A 77 13.65 -2.31 5.58
CA ASP A 77 14.04 -2.74 6.94
C ASP A 77 13.76 -4.23 7.22
N SER A 78 12.96 -4.88 6.37
CA SER A 78 12.66 -6.32 6.43
C SER A 78 12.58 -6.94 5.04
N GLU A 79 12.48 -8.27 4.99
CA GLU A 79 12.29 -9.00 3.75
C GLU A 79 11.03 -8.55 2.99
N ALA A 80 11.20 -8.29 1.68
CA ALA A 80 10.16 -7.76 0.83
C ALA A 80 10.15 -8.44 -0.55
N TYR A 81 8.95 -8.61 -1.09
CA TYR A 81 8.71 -8.91 -2.49
C TYR A 81 8.30 -7.65 -3.23
N ILE A 82 9.04 -7.31 -4.28
CA ILE A 82 8.66 -6.25 -5.21
C ILE A 82 8.01 -6.87 -6.44
N THR A 83 6.87 -6.31 -6.87
CA THR A 83 6.25 -6.59 -8.15
C THR A 83 6.12 -5.30 -8.94
N LEU A 84 6.76 -5.21 -10.11
CA LEU A 84 6.69 -4.05 -10.99
C LEU A 84 5.31 -3.96 -11.68
N LEU A 85 4.76 -2.76 -11.81
CA LEU A 85 3.44 -2.52 -12.41
C LEU A 85 3.50 -2.12 -13.89
N ASP A 86 4.59 -1.48 -14.33
CA ASP A 86 4.65 -0.81 -15.65
C ASP A 86 5.13 -1.71 -16.82
N ASP A 87 5.72 -2.89 -16.56
CA ASP A 87 6.14 -3.80 -17.63
C ASP A 87 5.27 -5.08 -17.62
N LYS A 88 4.72 -5.46 -18.77
CA LYS A 88 3.86 -6.67 -18.96
C LYS A 88 4.58 -7.99 -18.67
N ARG A 89 5.81 -7.92 -18.17
CA ARG A 89 6.65 -9.00 -17.68
C ARG A 89 6.79 -8.81 -16.18
N TYR A 90 5.86 -9.41 -15.44
CA TYR A 90 5.88 -9.46 -13.98
C TYR A 90 7.24 -10.02 -13.50
N SER A 91 8.14 -9.16 -13.03
CA SER A 91 9.32 -9.58 -12.28
C SER A 91 8.96 -9.51 -10.80
N ARG A 92 8.89 -10.68 -10.15
CA ARG A 92 8.88 -10.78 -8.70
C ARG A 92 10.32 -10.86 -8.24
N VAL A 93 10.76 -9.90 -7.45
CA VAL A 93 12.10 -9.92 -6.85
C VAL A 93 11.98 -10.07 -5.34
N THR A 94 12.69 -11.06 -4.81
CA THR A 94 12.85 -11.29 -3.36
C THR A 94 14.02 -10.46 -2.87
N MET A 95 13.82 -9.73 -1.77
CA MET A 95 14.86 -8.92 -1.15
C MET A 95 15.06 -9.35 0.30
N GLU A 96 16.29 -9.69 0.67
CA GLU A 96 16.69 -9.83 2.08
C GLU A 96 16.95 -8.45 2.71
N PRO A 97 16.95 -8.30 4.04
CA PRO A 97 17.21 -7.01 4.68
C PRO A 97 18.59 -6.48 4.29
N GLY A 98 18.65 -5.21 3.89
CA GLY A 98 19.89 -4.58 3.41
C GLY A 98 20.32 -4.99 1.99
N VAL A 99 19.57 -5.84 1.30
CA VAL A 99 19.79 -6.10 -0.14
C VAL A 99 19.20 -4.96 -0.95
N VAL A 100 19.96 -4.52 -1.96
CA VAL A 100 19.58 -3.46 -2.86
C VAL A 100 18.96 -4.03 -4.13
N PHE A 101 17.75 -3.61 -4.46
CA PHE A 101 17.12 -3.95 -5.74
C PHE A 101 17.42 -2.87 -6.78
N GLY A 102 18.15 -3.26 -7.83
CA GLY A 102 18.56 -2.40 -8.94
C GLY A 102 17.64 -2.51 -10.15
N PHE A 103 17.00 -1.42 -10.57
CA PHE A 103 16.36 -1.32 -11.89
C PHE A 103 17.16 -0.40 -12.81
N TYR A 104 17.21 -0.72 -14.11
CA TYR A 104 17.90 0.09 -15.12
C TYR A 104 16.97 0.48 -16.25
N TYR A 105 16.84 1.77 -16.49
CA TYR A 105 16.08 2.32 -17.62
C TYR A 105 17.00 2.62 -18.80
N PHE A 106 16.68 2.09 -19.98
CA PHE A 106 17.44 2.38 -21.21
C PHE A 106 16.97 3.66 -21.92
N ALA A 107 15.74 4.08 -21.66
CA ALA A 107 15.13 5.29 -22.21
C ALA A 107 14.64 6.19 -21.06
N GLN A 108 14.33 7.45 -21.37
CA GLN A 108 13.74 8.35 -20.37
C GLN A 108 12.33 7.89 -20.00
N GLU A 109 12.01 7.87 -18.71
CA GLU A 109 10.69 7.50 -18.20
C GLU A 109 10.18 8.50 -17.17
N THR A 110 8.86 8.55 -17.00
CA THR A 110 8.20 9.39 -16.01
C THR A 110 7.46 8.51 -15.02
N GLY A 111 7.90 8.52 -13.77
CA GLY A 111 7.31 7.69 -12.74
C GLY A 111 7.88 6.26 -12.71
N PHE A 112 7.81 5.65 -11.53
CA PHE A 112 8.10 4.24 -11.33
C PHE A 112 7.13 3.68 -10.30
N ASN A 113 6.34 2.68 -10.71
CA ASN A 113 5.29 2.10 -9.87
C ASN A 113 5.55 0.63 -9.58
N PHE A 114 5.43 0.25 -8.31
CA PHE A 114 5.61 -1.12 -7.88
C PHE A 114 4.76 -1.44 -6.65
N VAL A 115 4.58 -2.73 -6.40
CA VAL A 115 3.89 -3.26 -5.23
C VAL A 115 4.92 -3.92 -4.32
N VAL A 116 4.86 -3.60 -3.04
CA VAL A 116 5.61 -4.26 -1.97
C VAL A 116 4.71 -5.27 -1.29
N THR A 117 5.21 -6.47 -1.04
CA THR A 117 4.54 -7.51 -0.26
C THR A 117 5.52 -8.13 0.73
N SER A 118 5.14 -8.28 1.99
CA SER A 118 6.00 -8.92 2.99
C SER A 118 6.21 -10.41 2.72
N PHE A 119 7.40 -10.90 3.09
CA PHE A 119 7.66 -12.34 3.22
C PHE A 119 7.01 -12.92 4.49
N VAL A 120 6.99 -12.15 5.58
CA VAL A 120 6.55 -12.61 6.91
C VAL A 120 5.16 -12.06 7.23
N PRO A 121 4.16 -12.93 7.47
CA PRO A 121 2.82 -12.48 7.85
C PRO A 121 2.85 -11.56 9.08
N GLY A 122 2.23 -10.39 8.96
CA GLY A 122 2.14 -9.39 10.04
C GLY A 122 3.31 -8.42 10.14
N ILE A 123 4.39 -8.59 9.35
CA ILE A 123 5.48 -7.61 9.25
C ILE A 123 5.26 -6.77 8.00
N VAL A 124 5.28 -5.45 8.13
CA VAL A 124 5.23 -4.53 6.98
C VAL A 124 6.65 -4.08 6.67
N PRO A 125 7.20 -4.35 5.48
CA PRO A 125 8.52 -3.84 5.09
C PRO A 125 8.42 -2.35 4.82
N TYR A 126 9.22 -1.53 5.49
CA TYR A 126 9.28 -0.09 5.29
C TYR A 126 10.49 0.30 4.44
N ILE A 127 10.29 1.26 3.55
CA ILE A 127 11.39 1.82 2.75
C ILE A 127 12.36 2.55 3.67
N THR A 128 13.65 2.25 3.51
CA THR A 128 14.74 2.86 4.29
C THR A 128 15.68 3.69 3.43
N SER A 129 15.75 3.42 2.13
CA SER A 129 16.62 4.13 1.19
C SER A 129 16.08 3.99 -0.23
N VAL A 130 16.19 5.07 -1.00
CA VAL A 130 15.89 5.15 -2.42
C VAL A 130 17.01 5.93 -3.10
N ILE A 131 17.96 5.22 -3.70
CA ILE A 131 19.08 5.81 -4.42
C ILE A 131 18.78 5.81 -5.91
N ILE A 132 18.84 6.96 -6.55
CA ILE A 132 18.69 7.11 -8.00
C ILE A 132 19.97 7.75 -8.53
N ASN A 133 20.67 7.06 -9.44
CA ASN A 133 21.93 7.54 -10.02
C ASN A 133 22.97 8.01 -8.96
N ASN A 134 23.10 7.23 -7.88
CA ASN A 134 23.98 7.47 -6.74
C ASN A 134 23.61 8.66 -5.84
N GLU A 135 22.42 9.24 -6.00
CA GLU A 135 21.87 10.26 -5.10
C GLU A 135 20.74 9.66 -4.25
N GLU A 136 20.74 9.93 -2.95
CA GLU A 136 19.74 9.43 -1.99
C GLU A 136 18.52 10.36 -1.94
N TYR A 137 17.36 9.83 -2.33
CA TYR A 137 16.07 10.53 -2.36
C TYR A 137 15.21 10.28 -1.12
N CYS A 138 15.58 9.31 -0.27
CA CYS A 138 14.91 8.98 0.99
C CYS A 138 15.84 9.18 2.20
N GLN A 139 16.35 10.40 2.37
CA GLN A 139 17.33 10.71 3.44
C GLN A 139 16.80 10.45 4.86
N TYR A 140 15.49 10.58 5.06
CA TYR A 140 14.84 10.49 6.37
C TYR A 140 13.61 9.57 6.29
N PRO A 141 13.81 8.24 6.29
CA PRO A 141 12.72 7.28 6.15
C PRO A 141 11.77 7.33 7.35
N ASN A 142 10.46 7.30 7.08
CA ASN A 142 9.40 7.35 8.07
C ASN A 142 8.98 5.92 8.45
N VAL A 143 9.77 5.29 9.32
CA VAL A 143 9.53 3.90 9.76
C VAL A 143 8.60 3.91 10.97
N VAL A 144 7.29 3.86 10.73
CA VAL A 144 6.30 3.74 11.81
C VAL A 144 6.06 2.26 12.10
N ARG A 145 6.71 1.74 13.13
CA ARG A 145 6.40 0.38 13.61
C ARG A 145 5.01 0.40 14.24
N ALA A 146 4.05 -0.27 13.61
CA ALA A 146 2.79 -0.61 14.27
C ALA A 146 3.11 -1.56 15.44
N ILE A 147 2.95 -1.08 16.67
CA ILE A 147 3.09 -1.85 17.92
C ILE A 147 1.78 -2.58 18.20
#